data_AF-A0AAV2QH82-F1
#
_entry.id   AF-A0AAV2QH82-F1
#
_cell.length_a   1.000
_cell.length_b   1.000
_cell.length_c   1.000
_cell.angle_alpha   90.00
_cell.angle_beta   90.00
_cell.angle_gamma   90.00
#
_symmetry.space_group_name_H-M   'P 1'
#
loop_
_entity.id
_entity.type
_entity.pdbx_description
1 polymer ?
#
loop_
_entity_poly.entity_id
_entity_poly.type
_entity_poly.pdbx_seq_one_letter_code
_entity_poly.pdbx_strand_id
1 'polypeptide(L)'
;MRSMKDYSKESYVDMLKELDWSTIYQERDVDIALEKFNTMITQVMDDVAPEKEIRIKGSTEPWIDAEVLELIRERDRALFISNRNKSNPYLKSKYKDLRNKAVKLNRQKKSIHFCNKVEEHKDNPKKLWKQFKTLGYSNKNVEKSGIVLEIDNEKCFDPLKVVSEI
;
A
#
# COMPACT_ATOMS: atom_id res chain seq x y z
N MET A 1 -7.44 -15.05 -4.14
CA MET A 1 -6.31 -15.43 -5.04
C MET A 1 -5.42 -16.40 -4.26
N ARG A 2 -5.14 -17.59 -4.82
CA ARG A 2 -4.36 -18.63 -4.12
C ARG A 2 -2.86 -18.35 -4.13
N SER A 3 -2.22 -18.63 -2.99
CA SER A 3 -0.79 -18.39 -2.77
C SER A 3 0.05 -19.56 -3.26
N MET A 4 0.58 -19.51 -4.49
CA MET A 4 1.41 -20.59 -5.07
C MET A 4 2.88 -20.59 -4.61
N LYS A 5 3.20 -19.94 -3.49
CA LYS A 5 4.59 -19.75 -3.04
C LYS A 5 5.23 -21.06 -2.57
N ASP A 6 4.43 -21.90 -1.92
CA ASP A 6 4.85 -23.19 -1.35
C ASP A 6 4.27 -24.37 -2.15
N TYR A 7 3.63 -24.09 -3.28
CA TYR A 7 3.06 -25.11 -4.16
C TYR A 7 4.17 -25.90 -4.86
N SER A 8 4.18 -27.22 -4.64
CA SER A 8 4.96 -28.17 -5.44
C SER A 8 4.02 -29.24 -5.99
N LYS A 9 4.14 -29.55 -7.28
CA LYS A 9 3.38 -30.63 -7.93
C LYS A 9 3.61 -31.97 -7.24
N GLU A 10 4.84 -32.23 -6.80
CA GLU A 10 5.23 -33.46 -6.12
C GLU A 10 4.50 -33.60 -4.78
N SER A 11 4.52 -32.55 -3.97
CA SER A 11 3.82 -32.50 -2.68
C SER A 11 2.30 -32.68 -2.82
N TYR A 12 1.70 -32.08 -3.84
CA TYR A 12 0.27 -32.24 -4.14
C TYR A 12 -0.09 -33.69 -4.54
N VAL A 13 0.72 -34.31 -5.39
CA VAL A 13 0.52 -35.69 -5.82
C VAL A 13 0.72 -36.67 -4.66
N ASP A 14 1.68 -36.41 -3.78
CA ASP A 14 1.92 -37.26 -2.61
C ASP A 14 0.76 -37.18 -1.60
N MET A 15 0.22 -35.99 -1.32
CA MET A 15 -0.99 -35.85 -0.51
C MET A 15 -2.22 -36.54 -1.11
N LEU A 16 -2.38 -36.50 -2.44
CA LEU A 16 -3.47 -37.22 -3.11
C LEU A 16 -3.35 -38.75 -3.02
N LYS A 17 -2.13 -39.28 -2.89
CA LYS A 17 -1.91 -40.72 -2.70
C LYS A 17 -2.17 -41.18 -1.28
N GLU A 18 -1.96 -40.30 -0.30
CA GLU A 18 -2.23 -40.57 1.13
C GLU A 18 -3.73 -40.50 1.48
N LEU A 19 -4.55 -39.92 0.60
CA LEU A 19 -5.99 -39.84 0.79
C LEU A 19 -6.69 -41.20 0.65
N ASP A 20 -7.67 -41.43 1.52
CA ASP A 20 -8.51 -42.61 1.47
C ASP A 20 -9.68 -42.44 0.48
N TRP A 21 -9.47 -42.95 -0.73
CA TRP A 21 -10.46 -42.96 -1.80
C TRP A 21 -11.62 -43.94 -1.57
N SER A 22 -11.52 -44.85 -0.59
CA SER A 22 -12.56 -45.87 -0.33
C SER A 22 -13.91 -45.23 0.00
N THR A 23 -13.89 -44.05 0.63
CA THR A 23 -15.07 -43.25 0.98
C THR A 23 -15.89 -42.81 -0.23
N ILE A 24 -15.29 -42.74 -1.42
CA ILE A 24 -15.97 -42.38 -2.68
C ILE A 24 -16.45 -43.65 -3.39
N TYR A 25 -15.64 -44.71 -3.41
CA TYR A 25 -15.99 -45.98 -4.05
C TYR A 25 -17.12 -46.74 -3.34
N GLN A 26 -17.31 -46.51 -2.05
CA GLN A 26 -18.36 -47.14 -1.25
C GLN A 26 -19.71 -46.42 -1.33
N GLU A 27 -19.75 -45.24 -1.95
CA GLU A 27 -21.00 -44.48 -2.09
C GLU A 27 -21.88 -45.04 -3.20
N ARG A 28 -23.19 -45.12 -2.91
CA ARG A 28 -24.20 -45.62 -3.85
C ARG A 28 -24.82 -44.53 -4.70
N ASP A 29 -24.77 -43.30 -4.22
CA ASP A 29 -25.29 -42.13 -4.90
C ASP A 29 -24.15 -41.42 -5.64
N VAL A 30 -24.31 -41.25 -6.94
CA VAL A 30 -23.33 -40.62 -7.81
C VAL A 30 -23.13 -39.15 -7.46
N ASP A 31 -24.20 -38.45 -7.04
CA ASP A 31 -24.13 -37.04 -6.70
C ASP A 31 -23.34 -36.84 -5.40
N ILE A 32 -23.56 -37.71 -4.41
CA ILE A 32 -22.81 -37.71 -3.13
C ILE A 32 -21.35 -38.09 -3.36
N ALA A 33 -21.08 -39.08 -4.21
CA ALA A 33 -19.72 -39.46 -4.56
C ALA A 33 -18.94 -38.31 -5.24
N LEU A 34 -19.60 -37.57 -6.14
CA LEU A 34 -19.03 -36.42 -6.82
C LEU A 34 -18.78 -35.25 -5.85
N GLU A 35 -19.69 -34.99 -4.92
CA GLU A 35 -19.51 -33.95 -3.90
C GLU A 35 -18.29 -34.26 -3.02
N LYS A 36 -18.19 -35.49 -2.51
CA LYS A 36 -17.04 -35.93 -1.69
C LYS A 36 -15.72 -35.84 -2.45
N PHE A 37 -15.71 -36.24 -3.72
CA PHE A 37 -14.53 -36.12 -4.57
C PHE A 37 -14.06 -34.65 -4.69
N ASN A 38 -14.99 -33.75 -4.98
CA ASN A 38 -14.69 -32.32 -5.10
C ASN A 38 -14.22 -31.72 -3.77
N THR A 39 -14.85 -32.09 -2.65
CA THR A 39 -14.45 -31.63 -1.32
C THR A 39 -13.04 -32.10 -0.97
N MET A 40 -12.72 -33.38 -1.16
CA MET A 40 -11.38 -33.92 -0.86
C MET A 40 -10.29 -33.23 -1.68
N ILE A 41 -10.51 -33.06 -2.98
CA ILE A 41 -9.54 -32.35 -3.85
C ILE A 41 -9.38 -30.89 -3.45
N THR A 42 -10.48 -30.22 -3.12
CA THR A 42 -10.45 -28.81 -2.71
C THR A 42 -9.71 -28.63 -1.39
N GLN A 43 -9.87 -29.56 -0.44
CA GLN A 43 -9.14 -29.55 0.82
C GLN A 43 -7.62 -29.69 0.61
N VAL A 44 -7.18 -30.65 -0.19
CA VAL A 44 -5.75 -30.78 -0.52
C VAL A 44 -5.22 -29.53 -1.22
N MET A 45 -6.05 -28.92 -2.08
CA MET A 45 -5.69 -27.67 -2.75
C MET A 45 -5.60 -26.50 -1.77
N ASP A 46 -6.45 -26.44 -0.75
CA ASP A 46 -6.40 -25.43 0.31
C ASP A 46 -5.17 -25.61 1.23
N ASP A 47 -4.74 -26.84 1.48
CA ASP A 47 -3.53 -27.13 2.26
C ASP A 47 -2.25 -26.74 1.52
N VAL A 48 -2.15 -27.08 0.23
CA VAL A 48 -0.97 -26.75 -0.60
C VAL A 48 -0.95 -25.27 -1.01
N ALA A 49 -2.12 -24.73 -1.34
CA ALA A 49 -2.25 -23.40 -1.93
C ALA A 49 -3.49 -22.69 -1.37
N PRO A 50 -3.44 -22.26 -0.09
CA PRO A 50 -4.58 -21.64 0.56
C PRO A 50 -5.02 -20.38 -0.18
N GLU A 51 -6.33 -20.17 -0.19
CA GLU A 51 -6.90 -18.93 -0.66
C GLU A 51 -6.52 -17.80 0.30
N LYS A 52 -5.89 -16.75 -0.25
CA LYS A 52 -5.57 -15.54 0.49
C LYS A 52 -6.40 -14.39 -0.03
N GLU A 53 -7.01 -13.68 0.90
CA GLU A 53 -7.55 -12.35 0.65
C GLU A 53 -6.39 -11.38 0.53
N ILE A 54 -6.02 -11.06 -0.71
CA ILE A 54 -5.00 -10.05 -0.97
C ILE A 54 -5.72 -8.70 -1.03
N ARG A 55 -5.38 -7.81 -0.11
CA ARG A 55 -5.75 -6.41 -0.26
C ARG A 55 -5.03 -5.85 -1.48
N ILE A 56 -5.77 -5.65 -2.57
CA ILE A 56 -5.29 -4.88 -3.70
C ILE A 56 -5.05 -3.47 -3.17
N LYS A 57 -3.77 -3.09 -3.03
CA LYS A 57 -3.40 -1.74 -2.63
C LYS A 57 -3.94 -0.82 -3.71
N GLY A 58 -4.81 0.11 -3.33
CA GLY A 58 -5.50 1.01 -4.26
C GLY A 58 -4.54 1.76 -5.17
N SER A 59 -5.11 2.35 -6.24
CA SER A 59 -4.40 3.10 -7.28
C SER A 59 -3.15 3.79 -6.74
N THR A 60 -2.01 3.50 -7.36
CA THR A 60 -0.73 4.12 -7.07
C THR A 60 -0.91 5.64 -6.96
N GLU A 61 -0.20 6.27 -6.03
CA GLU A 61 -0.37 7.70 -5.78
C GLU A 61 -0.25 8.50 -7.08
N PRO A 62 -1.07 9.57 -7.28
CA PRO A 62 -1.20 10.24 -8.57
C PRO A 62 0.10 10.83 -9.16
N TRP A 63 1.14 10.98 -8.36
CA TRP A 63 2.45 11.50 -8.77
C TRP A 63 3.48 10.39 -9.04
N ILE A 64 3.12 9.12 -8.89
CA ILE A 64 3.98 7.98 -9.21
C ILE A 64 3.68 7.57 -10.64
N ASP A 65 4.65 7.79 -11.52
CA ASP A 65 4.61 7.40 -12.92
C ASP A 65 5.41 6.12 -13.17
N ALA A 66 5.37 5.65 -14.42
CA ALA A 66 6.14 4.49 -14.85
C ALA A 66 7.65 4.65 -14.60
N GLU A 67 8.19 5.87 -14.73
CA GLU A 67 9.60 6.17 -14.50
C GLU A 67 10.00 5.92 -13.04
N VAL A 68 9.20 6.41 -12.08
CA VAL A 68 9.41 6.16 -10.65
C VAL A 68 9.29 4.67 -10.34
N LEU A 69 8.34 3.97 -10.97
CA LEU A 69 8.16 2.52 -10.77
C LEU A 69 9.33 1.71 -11.30
N GLU A 70 9.85 2.01 -12.49
CA GLU A 70 11.04 1.36 -13.04
C GLU A 70 12.26 1.58 -12.14
N LEU A 71 12.47 2.80 -11.67
CA LEU A 71 13.59 3.11 -10.79
C LEU A 71 13.48 2.41 -9.41
N ILE A 72 12.26 2.24 -8.90
CA ILE A 72 11.99 1.42 -7.71
C ILE A 72 12.33 -0.05 -7.98
N ARG A 73 11.95 -0.61 -9.13
CA ARG A 73 12.27 -2.00 -9.51
C ARG A 73 13.78 -2.20 -9.64
N GLU A 74 14.50 -1.27 -10.27
CA GLU A 74 15.95 -1.32 -10.37
C GLU A 74 16.64 -1.27 -9.00
N ARG A 75 16.18 -0.38 -8.12
CA ARG A 75 16.64 -0.30 -6.73
C ARG A 75 16.45 -1.64 -6.02
N ASP A 76 15.28 -2.26 -6.16
CA ASP A 76 14.97 -3.51 -5.46
C ASP A 76 15.77 -4.69 -5.99
N ARG A 77 16.00 -4.75 -7.32
CA ARG A 77 16.95 -5.71 -7.92
C ARG A 77 18.36 -5.49 -7.37
N ALA A 78 18.83 -4.25 -7.29
CA ALA A 78 20.15 -3.94 -6.75
C ALA A 78 20.28 -4.30 -5.26
N LEU A 79 19.21 -4.10 -4.47
CA LEU A 79 19.15 -4.53 -3.07
C LEU A 79 19.27 -6.06 -2.96
N PHE A 80 18.49 -6.79 -3.76
CA PHE A 80 18.52 -8.25 -3.79
C PHE A 80 19.93 -8.77 -4.11
N ILE A 81 20.55 -8.23 -5.17
CA ILE A 81 21.91 -8.61 -5.59
C ILE A 81 22.94 -8.24 -4.51
N SER A 82 22.83 -7.06 -3.89
CA SER A 82 23.73 -6.64 -2.81
C SER A 82 23.60 -7.51 -1.56
N ASN A 83 22.40 -8.00 -1.24
CA ASN A 83 22.16 -8.87 -0.09
C ASN A 83 22.71 -10.28 -0.31
N ARG A 84 22.70 -10.76 -1.56
CA ARG A 84 23.28 -12.07 -1.94
C ARG A 84 24.81 -12.03 -1.92
N ASN A 85 25.42 -10.90 -2.30
CA ASN A 85 26.87 -10.73 -2.41
C ASN A 85 27.39 -9.64 -1.45
N LYS A 86 27.33 -9.91 -0.14
CA LYS A 86 27.67 -8.93 0.92
C LYS A 86 29.13 -8.47 0.91
N SER A 87 30.04 -9.28 0.35
CA SER A 87 31.47 -8.98 0.31
C SER A 87 31.87 -7.94 -0.73
N ASN A 88 30.98 -7.59 -1.68
CA ASN A 88 31.29 -6.64 -2.74
C ASN A 88 30.79 -5.22 -2.39
N PRO A 89 31.68 -4.28 -2.05
CA PRO A 89 31.29 -2.91 -1.68
C PRO A 89 30.67 -2.11 -2.82
N TYR A 90 31.01 -2.41 -4.08
CA TYR A 90 30.44 -1.74 -5.25
C TYR A 90 28.94 -1.98 -5.38
N LEU A 91 28.46 -3.20 -5.11
CA LEU A 91 27.03 -3.52 -5.16
C LEU A 91 26.23 -2.74 -4.11
N LYS A 92 26.79 -2.57 -2.92
CA LYS A 92 26.21 -1.76 -1.85
C LYS A 92 26.17 -0.28 -2.22
N SER A 93 27.22 0.23 -2.86
CA SER A 93 27.24 1.62 -3.37
C SER A 93 26.18 1.82 -4.44
N LYS A 94 26.11 0.92 -5.43
CA LYS A 94 25.13 0.97 -6.51
C LYS A 94 23.69 0.99 -5.99
N TYR A 95 23.38 0.17 -4.98
CA TYR A 95 22.09 0.21 -4.31
C TYR A 95 21.81 1.57 -3.65
N LYS A 96 22.79 2.14 -2.92
CA LYS A 96 22.64 3.47 -2.29
C LYS A 96 22.36 4.56 -3.33
N ASP A 97 23.08 4.53 -4.46
CA ASP A 97 22.90 5.49 -5.54
C ASP A 97 21.50 5.40 -6.16
N LEU A 98 21.04 4.18 -6.46
CA LEU A 98 19.68 3.94 -6.97
C LEU A 98 18.60 4.35 -5.96
N ARG A 99 18.80 4.07 -4.66
CA ARG A 99 17.90 4.51 -3.60
C ARG A 99 17.80 6.04 -3.57
N ASN A 100 18.93 6.73 -3.63
CA ASN A 100 18.96 8.19 -3.59
C ASN A 100 18.31 8.80 -4.85
N LYS A 101 18.57 8.22 -6.03
CA LYS A 101 17.89 8.59 -7.28
C LYS A 101 16.37 8.41 -7.17
N ALA A 102 15.90 7.26 -6.69
CA ALA A 102 14.48 6.98 -6.52
C ALA A 102 13.80 7.97 -5.56
N VAL A 103 14.45 8.26 -4.43
CA VAL A 103 13.94 9.26 -3.47
C VAL A 103 13.89 10.66 -4.08
N LYS A 104 14.94 11.07 -4.80
CA LYS A 104 14.99 12.38 -5.46
C LYS A 104 13.89 12.52 -6.51
N LEU A 105 13.74 11.51 -7.38
CA LEU A 105 12.73 11.53 -8.44
C LEU A 105 11.31 11.56 -7.85
N ASN A 106 11.02 10.73 -6.85
CA ASN A 106 9.70 10.72 -6.20
C ASN A 106 9.39 12.09 -5.56
N ARG A 107 10.35 12.71 -4.86
CA ARG A 107 10.19 14.08 -4.32
C ARG A 107 9.91 15.10 -5.42
N GLN A 108 10.62 15.02 -6.55
CA GLN A 108 10.43 15.92 -7.68
C GLN A 108 9.04 15.75 -8.30
N LYS A 109 8.62 14.52 -8.62
CA LYS A 109 7.30 14.24 -9.22
C LYS A 109 6.17 14.66 -8.28
N LYS A 110 6.31 14.39 -6.98
CA LYS A 110 5.38 14.86 -5.95
C LYS A 110 5.29 16.39 -5.95
N SER A 111 6.42 17.09 -5.96
CA SER A 111 6.45 18.56 -5.99
C SER A 111 5.73 19.11 -7.24
N ILE A 112 6.08 18.59 -8.43
CA ILE A 112 5.47 19.00 -9.70
C ILE A 112 3.95 18.78 -9.67
N HIS A 113 3.50 17.61 -9.21
CA HIS A 113 2.09 17.30 -9.12
C HIS A 113 1.33 18.33 -8.26
N PHE A 114 1.86 18.69 -7.09
CA PHE A 114 1.22 19.65 -6.23
C PHE A 114 1.31 21.09 -6.76
N CYS A 115 2.45 21.50 -7.33
CA CYS A 115 2.56 22.81 -7.99
C CYS A 115 1.53 22.95 -9.11
N ASN A 116 1.37 21.93 -9.95
CA ASN A 116 0.37 21.91 -11.02
C ASN A 116 -1.06 21.99 -10.46
N LYS A 117 -1.35 21.27 -9.36
CA LYS A 117 -2.66 21.33 -8.70
C LYS A 117 -2.96 22.68 -8.06
N VAL A 118 -1.94 23.37 -7.57
CA VAL A 118 -2.07 24.73 -7.03
C VAL A 118 -2.39 25.70 -8.16
N GLU A 119 -1.67 25.63 -9.29
CA GLU A 119 -1.93 26.49 -10.45
C GLU A 119 -3.32 26.24 -11.05
N GLU A 120 -3.74 24.96 -11.16
CA GLU A 120 -5.06 24.57 -11.67
C GLU A 120 -6.23 25.10 -10.81
N HIS A 121 -6.00 25.35 -9.53
CA HIS A 121 -7.04 25.78 -8.58
C HIS A 121 -6.80 27.18 -8.01
N LYS A 122 -5.91 27.96 -8.63
CA LYS A 122 -5.54 29.31 -8.20
C LYS A 122 -6.74 30.25 -8.10
N ASP A 123 -7.69 30.14 -9.04
CA ASP A 123 -8.89 30.98 -9.08
C ASP A 123 -10.03 30.44 -8.19
N ASN A 124 -9.83 29.29 -7.54
CA ASN A 124 -10.82 28.70 -6.64
C ASN A 124 -10.24 28.38 -5.26
N PRO A 125 -10.22 29.37 -4.35
CA PRO A 125 -9.68 29.21 -3.00
C PRO A 125 -10.27 28.02 -2.24
N LYS A 126 -11.57 27.71 -2.41
CA LYS A 126 -12.22 26.57 -1.74
C LYS A 126 -11.62 25.23 -2.19
N LYS A 127 -11.40 25.04 -3.49
CA LYS A 127 -10.78 23.82 -4.04
C LYS A 127 -9.31 23.72 -3.65
N LEU A 128 -8.59 24.84 -3.69
CA LEU A 128 -7.19 24.91 -3.28
C LEU A 128 -7.01 24.52 -1.80
N TRP A 129 -7.80 25.12 -0.90
CA TRP A 129 -7.79 24.76 0.51
C TRP A 129 -8.10 23.29 0.74
N LYS A 130 -9.03 22.70 -0.02
CA LYS A 130 -9.31 21.26 0.04
C LYS A 130 -8.06 20.41 -0.29
N GLN A 131 -7.28 20.80 -1.30
CA GLN A 131 -6.01 20.13 -1.65
C GLN A 131 -4.96 20.26 -0.54
N PHE A 132 -4.86 21.44 0.09
CA PHE A 132 -3.97 21.63 1.24
C PHE A 132 -4.37 20.82 2.47
N LYS A 133 -5.68 20.59 2.69
CA LYS A 133 -6.13 19.69 3.78
C LYS A 133 -5.64 18.27 3.55
N THR A 134 -5.70 17.75 2.32
CA THR A 134 -5.16 16.43 1.96
C THR A 134 -3.64 16.31 2.14
N LEU A 135 -2.92 17.43 2.10
CA LEU A 135 -1.49 17.51 2.41
C LEU A 135 -1.17 17.57 3.92
N GLY A 136 -2.19 17.66 4.78
CA GLY A 136 -2.03 17.73 6.24
C GLY A 136 -1.93 19.15 6.80
N TYR A 137 -2.07 20.21 5.97
CA TYR A 137 -2.01 21.60 6.42
C TYR A 137 -3.28 22.08 7.16
N SER A 138 -4.26 21.20 7.35
CA SER A 138 -5.48 21.50 8.12
C SER A 138 -5.78 20.39 9.11
N ASN A 139 -4.75 19.95 9.84
CA ASN A 139 -4.98 19.25 11.09
C ASN A 139 -5.44 20.29 12.11
N LYS A 140 -6.75 20.53 12.14
CA LYS A 140 -7.39 21.11 13.31
C LYS A 140 -7.30 20.08 14.45
N ASN A 141 -6.12 19.90 15.03
CA ASN A 141 -6.06 19.58 16.45
C ASN A 141 -6.59 20.85 17.13
N VAL A 142 -7.90 20.90 17.32
CA VAL A 142 -8.54 21.93 18.14
C VAL A 142 -8.24 21.58 19.59
N GLU A 143 -6.97 21.54 19.98
CA GLU A 143 -6.64 21.96 21.33
C GLU A 143 -6.77 23.47 21.28
N LYS A 144 -7.80 23.98 21.95
CA LYS A 144 -8.04 25.42 22.08
C LYS A 144 -6.71 26.06 22.46
N SER A 145 -6.12 26.85 21.58
CA SER A 145 -4.89 27.57 21.89
C SER A 145 -5.18 28.43 23.11
N GLY A 146 -4.62 28.07 24.26
CA GLY A 146 -4.68 28.83 25.52
C GLY A 146 -3.85 30.10 25.46
N ILE A 147 -3.83 30.76 24.30
CA ILE A 147 -3.14 32.02 24.08
C ILE A 147 -4.09 33.10 24.60
N VAL A 148 -3.73 33.66 25.75
CA VAL A 148 -4.39 34.80 26.38
C VAL A 148 -3.48 35.99 26.16
N LEU A 149 -4.02 37.05 25.55
CA LEU A 149 -3.34 38.34 25.48
C LEU A 149 -3.92 39.23 26.57
N GLU A 150 -3.06 39.79 27.40
CA GLU A 150 -3.42 40.79 28.40
C GLU A 150 -3.01 42.16 27.84
N ILE A 151 -4.02 42.97 27.52
CA ILE A 151 -3.85 44.35 27.04
C ILE A 151 -4.65 45.21 28.02
N ASP A 152 -4.00 46.22 28.60
CA ASP A 152 -4.61 47.17 29.54
C ASP A 152 -5.36 46.52 30.73
N ASN A 153 -4.79 45.47 31.33
CA ASN A 153 -5.38 44.66 32.42
C ASN A 153 -6.67 43.89 32.06
N GLU A 154 -7.05 43.83 30.79
CA GLU A 154 -8.14 42.99 30.31
C GLU A 154 -7.60 41.76 29.57
N LYS A 155 -8.13 40.58 29.91
CA LYS A 155 -7.76 39.31 29.29
C LYS A 155 -8.66 39.05 28.09
N CYS A 156 -8.11 39.21 26.90
CA CYS A 156 -8.81 38.94 25.64
C CYS A 156 -8.57 37.49 25.19
N PHE A 157 -9.68 36.80 24.93
CA PHE A 157 -9.72 35.48 24.31
C PHE A 157 -10.27 35.68 22.91
N ASP A 158 -9.46 35.54 21.86
CA ASP A 158 -9.89 35.78 20.47
C ASP A 158 -11.15 34.94 20.12
N PRO A 159 -12.32 35.56 19.88
CA PRO A 159 -13.42 34.91 19.20
C PRO A 159 -13.27 35.22 17.70
N LEU A 160 -13.19 34.19 16.86
CA LEU A 160 -13.22 34.30 15.39
C LEU A 160 -14.60 34.80 14.88
N LYS A 161 -14.95 36.05 15.20
CA LYS A 161 -15.94 36.84 14.46
C LYS A 161 -15.26 38.12 14.01
N VAL A 162 -14.78 38.10 12.76
CA VAL A 162 -14.56 39.33 12.01
C VAL A 162 -15.93 39.85 11.55
N VAL A 163 -16.12 41.16 11.71
CA VAL A 163 -16.87 42.14 10.89
C VAL A 163 -17.73 43.05 11.78
N SER A 164 -17.34 44.32 11.93
CA SER A 164 -17.94 45.49 11.25
C SER A 164 -17.37 46.82 11.78
N GLU A 165 -17.17 47.78 10.86
CA GLU A 165 -16.87 49.22 11.05
C GLU A 165 -15.40 49.50 11.43
N ILE A 166 -14.61 50.29 10.68
CA ILE A 166 -14.84 51.53 9.91
C ILE A 166 -14.02 51.50 8.60
#